data_AF-A0A6F8ZI29-F1
#
_entry.id   AF-A0A6F8ZI29-F1
#
_cell.length_a   1.000
_cell.length_b   1.000
_cell.length_c   1.000
_cell.angle_alpha   90.00
_cell.angle_beta   90.00
_cell.angle_gamma   90.00
#
_symmetry.space_group_name_H-M   'P 1'
#
loop_
_entity.id
_entity.type
_entity.pdbx_description
1 polymer ?
#
loop_
_entity_poly.entity_id
_entity_poly.type
_entity_poly.pdbx_seq_one_letter_code
_entity_poly.pdbx_strand_id
1 'polypeptide(L)' 'MAPTIKTFRIHGHDPNFQVSAVLNPGGEDPQDLVVELGPWDYVSTLSESQLRTLIRTKLAESRGPVFTAAMRNLSGQALD' A
#
# COMPACT_ATOMS: atom_id res chain seq x y z
N MET A 1 3.88 9.69 -11.89
CA MET A 1 4.19 8.40 -12.55
C MET A 1 3.46 7.28 -11.80
N ALA A 2 3.26 6.12 -12.41
CA ALA A 2 2.72 4.96 -11.66
C ALA A 2 3.81 4.39 -10.74
N PRO A 3 3.47 3.96 -9.51
CA PRO A 3 4.43 3.35 -8.62
C PRO A 3 4.96 2.04 -9.20
N THR A 4 6.27 1.82 -9.11
CA THR A 4 6.94 0.64 -9.66
C THR A 4 7.45 -0.24 -8.52
N ILE A 5 7.25 -1.56 -8.63
CA ILE A 5 7.75 -2.50 -7.64
C ILE A 5 9.28 -2.60 -7.79
N LYS A 6 10.02 -2.34 -6.70
CA LYS A 6 11.48 -2.55 -6.63
C LYS A 6 11.81 -3.98 -6.22
N THR A 7 11.21 -4.44 -5.14
CA THR A 7 11.50 -5.77 -4.57
C THR A 7 10.38 -6.23 -3.64
N PHE A 8 10.38 -7.53 -3.32
CA PHE A 8 9.57 -8.15 -2.27
C PHE A 8 10.48 -8.56 -1.13
N ARG A 9 10.03 -8.35 0.12
CA ARG A 9 10.75 -8.75 1.32
C ARG A 9 9.91 -9.77 2.08
N ILE A 10 10.51 -10.93 2.33
CA ILE A 10 9.96 -11.92 3.25
C ILE A 10 10.70 -11.72 4.57
N HIS A 11 9.95 -11.59 5.67
CA HIS A 11 10.51 -11.34 7.00
C HIS A 11 9.69 -12.07 8.06
N GLY A 12 10.26 -12.24 9.26
CA GLY A 12 9.68 -13.06 10.33
C GLY A 12 10.46 -14.34 10.55
N HIS A 13 9.82 -15.32 11.19
CA HIS A 13 10.39 -16.61 11.56
C HIS A 13 9.35 -17.70 11.33
N ASP A 14 9.78 -18.93 11.06
CA ASP A 14 8.89 -20.09 10.89
C ASP A 14 8.00 -20.30 12.14
N PRO A 15 6.69 -20.54 11.99
CA PRO A 15 5.90 -20.61 10.74
C PRO A 15 5.29 -19.26 10.29
N ASN A 16 5.63 -18.15 10.94
CA ASN A 16 5.00 -16.84 10.80
C ASN A 16 5.78 -15.89 9.85
N PHE A 17 5.94 -16.27 8.59
CA PHE A 17 6.53 -15.38 7.59
C PHE A 17 5.52 -14.35 7.07
N GLN A 18 5.97 -13.10 6.91
CA GLN A 18 5.23 -11.97 6.35
C GLN A 18 5.91 -11.47 5.07
N VAL A 19 5.09 -10.96 4.15
CA VAL A 19 5.55 -10.43 2.87
C VAL A 19 5.20 -8.95 2.77
N SER A 20 6.19 -8.15 2.39
CA SER A 20 6.00 -6.75 2.02
C SER A 20 6.56 -6.44 0.63
N ALA A 21 5.93 -5.49 -0.05
CA ALA A 21 6.42 -4.94 -1.32
C ALA A 21 7.07 -3.58 -1.09
N VAL A 22 8.27 -3.39 -1.64
CA VAL A 22 8.95 -2.10 -1.68
C VAL A 22 8.65 -1.46 -3.03
N LEU A 23 8.00 -0.31 -3.00
CA LEU A 23 7.56 0.43 -4.17
C LEU A 23 8.35 1.73 -4.29
N ASN A 24 8.79 2.04 -5.51
CA ASN A 24 9.20 3.39 -5.85
C ASN A 24 7.94 4.20 -6.23
N PRO A 25 7.54 5.22 -5.46
CA PRO A 25 6.32 5.97 -5.71
C PRO A 25 6.36 6.81 -6.99
N GLY A 26 7.54 7.08 -7.55
CA GLY A 26 7.70 7.86 -8.78
C GLY A 26 7.24 9.32 -8.62
N GLY A 27 8.16 10.17 -8.14
CA GLY A 27 7.97 11.61 -7.91
C GLY A 27 9.27 12.26 -7.41
N GLU A 28 9.21 13.53 -7.01
CA GLU A 28 10.37 14.29 -6.47
C GLU A 28 10.87 13.77 -5.11
N ASP A 29 10.05 13.00 -4.39
CA ASP A 29 10.43 12.41 -3.11
C ASP A 29 10.82 10.93 -3.31
N PRO A 30 12.11 10.58 -3.20
CA PRO A 30 12.62 9.26 -3.55
C PRO A 30 12.41 8.20 -2.45
N GLN A 31 11.65 8.51 -1.39
CA GLN A 31 11.45 7.57 -0.30
C GLN A 31 10.69 6.33 -0.77
N ASP A 32 11.31 5.18 -0.52
CA ASP A 32 10.71 3.88 -0.80
C ASP A 32 9.47 3.68 0.07
N LEU A 33 8.35 3.34 -0.58
CA LEU A 33 7.10 3.06 0.10
C LEU A 33 6.97 1.56 0.32
N VAL A 34 6.78 1.17 1.58
CA VAL A 34 6.62 -0.24 1.96
C VAL A 34 5.13 -0.54 2.13
N VAL A 35 4.67 -1.61 1.48
CA VAL A 35 3.29 -2.08 1.53
C VAL A 35 3.27 -3.49 2.08
N GLU A 36 2.63 -3.68 3.23
CA GLU A 36 2.42 -5.00 3.83
C GLU A 36 1.37 -5.79 3.05
N LEU A 37 1.74 -6.97 2.56
CA LEU A 37 0.86 -7.85 1.76
C LEU A 37 0.23 -8.96 2.61
N GLY A 38 0.89 -9.34 3.71
CA GLY A 38 0.39 -10.33 4.66
C GLY A 38 1.21 -11.63 4.70
N PRO A 39 0.64 -12.72 5.23
CA PRO A 39 1.36 -13.97 5.45
C PRO A 39 1.88 -14.61 4.15
N TRP A 40 3.09 -15.19 4.21
CA TRP A 40 3.69 -15.88 3.07
C TRP A 40 2.77 -16.95 2.48
N ASP A 41 2.16 -17.80 3.32
CA ASP A 41 1.30 -18.91 2.88
C ASP A 41 0.09 -18.46 2.06
N TYR A 42 -0.41 -17.25 2.32
CA TYR A 42 -1.46 -16.63 1.52
C TYR A 42 -0.87 -16.06 0.24
N VAL A 43 0.16 -15.21 0.35
CA VAL A 43 0.73 -14.46 -0.76
C VAL A 43 1.35 -15.37 -1.83
N SER A 44 1.96 -16.49 -1.45
CA SER A 44 2.58 -17.46 -2.36
C SER A 44 1.58 -18.21 -3.23
N THR A 45 0.29 -18.17 -2.89
CA THR A 45 -0.78 -18.84 -3.66
C THR A 45 -1.46 -17.93 -4.68
N LEU A 46 -1.14 -16.63 -4.66
CA LEU A 46 -1.78 -15.64 -5.53
C LEU A 46 -1.21 -15.70 -6.95
N SER A 47 -2.09 -15.58 -7.94
CA SER A 47 -1.66 -15.31 -9.32
C SER A 47 -1.07 -13.91 -9.45
N GLU A 48 -0.37 -13.64 -10.56
CA GLU A 48 0.17 -12.31 -10.82
C GLU A 48 -0.92 -11.21 -10.84
N SER A 49 -2.10 -11.50 -11.40
CA SER A 49 -3.21 -10.54 -11.46
C SER A 49 -3.81 -10.28 -10.07
N GLN A 50 -3.90 -11.31 -9.23
CA GLN A 50 -4.35 -11.19 -7.84
C GLN A 50 -3.34 -10.41 -7.00
N LEU A 51 -2.05 -10.71 -7.15
CA LEU A 51 -0.98 -9.99 -6.45
C LEU A 51 -0.94 -8.51 -6.85
N ARG A 52 -1.07 -8.18 -8.14
CA ARG A 52 -1.18 -6.80 -8.62
C ARG A 52 -2.40 -6.09 -8.02
N THR A 53 -3.53 -6.78 -7.92
CA THR A 53 -4.75 -6.24 -7.30
C THR A 53 -4.52 -5.97 -5.81
N LEU A 54 -3.95 -6.92 -5.08
CA LEU A 54 -3.65 -6.80 -3.65
C LEU A 54 -2.74 -5.60 -3.37
N ILE A 55 -1.64 -5.46 -4.12
CA ILE A 55 -0.70 -4.35 -3.97
C ILE A 55 -1.41 -3.01 -4.20
N ARG A 56 -2.26 -2.91 -5.23
CA ARG A 56 -3.03 -1.68 -5.51
C ARG A 56 -4.00 -1.34 -4.39
N THR A 57 -4.71 -2.33 -3.85
CA THR A 57 -5.65 -2.15 -2.74
C THR A 57 -4.90 -1.67 -1.49
N LYS A 58 -3.82 -2.36 -1.12
CA LYS A 58 -3.02 -2.00 0.06
C LYS A 58 -2.35 -0.64 -0.07
N LEU A 59 -1.92 -0.27 -1.28
CA LEU A 59 -1.41 1.06 -1.57
C LEU A 59 -2.48 2.16 -1.46
N ALA A 60 -3.73 1.86 -1.86
CA ALA A 60 -4.84 2.80 -1.72
C ALA A 60 -5.19 2.98 -0.23
N GLU A 61 -5.19 1.91 0.55
CA GLU A 61 -5.38 1.95 2.01
C GLU A 61 -4.27 2.75 2.71
N SER A 62 -3.01 2.56 2.32
CA SER A 62 -1.87 3.23 2.96
C SER A 62 -1.82 4.74 2.70
N ARG A 63 -2.50 5.24 1.66
CA ARG A 63 -2.56 6.67 1.32
C ARG A 63 -3.65 7.43 2.09
N GLY A 64 -4.40 6.74 2.96
CA GLY A 64 -5.50 7.33 3.73
C GLY A 64 -6.68 7.79 2.85
N PRO A 65 -7.81 8.18 3.45
CA PRO A 65 -8.91 8.77 2.69
C PRO A 65 -8.44 10.06 2.02
N VAL A 66 -8.59 10.13 0.70
CA VAL A 66 -8.46 11.39 -0.03
C VAL A 66 -9.61 12.28 0.43
N PHE A 67 -9.36 13.27 1.29
CA PHE A 67 -10.35 14.29 1.64
C PHE A 67 -10.79 14.98 0.34
N THR A 68 -11.97 14.59 -0.15
CA THR A 68 -12.59 15.23 -1.30
C THR A 68 -12.90 16.68 -0.94
N ALA A 69 -12.99 17.57 -1.93
CA ALA A 69 -13.35 18.97 -1.68
C ALA A 69 -14.67 19.11 -0.89
N ALA A 70 -15.60 18.16 -1.06
CA ALA A 70 -16.83 18.07 -0.29
C ALA A 70 -16.61 17.82 1.21
N MET A 71 -15.60 17.02 1.59
CA MET A 71 -15.29 16.76 3.01
C MET A 71 -14.56 17.92 3.68
N ARG A 72 -13.78 18.73 2.94
CA ARG A 72 -13.16 19.95 3.48
C ARG A 72 -14.18 21.01 3.89
N ASN A 73 -15.29 21.12 3.16
CA ASN A 73 -16.34 22.08 3.48
C ASN A 73 -17.11 21.72 4.76
N LEU A 74 -17.16 20.44 5.15
CA LEU A 74 -17.81 20.02 6.40
C LEU A 74 -16.96 20.32 7.64
N SER A 75 -15.63 20.29 7.53
CA SER A 75 -14.73 20.62 8.64
C SER A 75 -14.56 22.12 8.88
N GLY A 76 -14.96 22.96 7.93
CA GLY A 76 -14.90 24.43 8.04
C GLY A 76 -16.15 25.09 8.64
N GLN A 77 -17.23 24.34 8.88
CA GLN A 77 -18.50 24.86 9.41
C GLN A 77 -18.77 24.56 10.89
N ALA A 78 -17.78 24.07 11.64
CA ALA A 78 -17.92 23.74 13.06
C ALA A 78 -17.38 24.83 14.02
N LEU A 79 -17.16 26.06 13.52
CA LEU A 79 -16.79 27.22 14.33
C LEU A 79 -17.44 28.48 13.75
N ASP A 80 -18.77 28.59 13.90
CA ASP A 80 -19.47 29.86 14.12
C ASP A 80 -20.74 29.58 14.96
#